data_AF-H8IX69-F1
#
_entry.id   AF-H8IX69-F1
#
_cell.length_a   1.000
_cell.length_b   1.000
_cell.length_c   1.000
_cell.angle_alpha   90.00
_cell.angle_beta   90.00
_cell.angle_gamma   90.00
#
_symmetry.space_group_name_H-M   'P 1'
#
loop_
_entity.id
_entity.type
_entity.pdbx_description
1 polymer ?
#
loop_
_entity_poly.entity_id
_entity_poly.type
_entity_poly.pdbx_seq_one_letter_code
_entity_poly.pdbx_strand_id
1 'polypeptide(L)'
;MTERDRDESGRPRSARPRDALGRPLPPGSEGVPRIPDDLALAPVETLAYAQDLLDRGLAFNAHEVLEAAWKNGPADEQALWQGLTQLAVGITHAQRGNVKGATTLLSRARAHLAQQDRPAPHAVDAAGLVDFADALIDALAAGADITAPRLRPRLTA
;
A
#
# COMPACT_ATOMS: atom_id res chain seq x y z
N MET A 1 4.23 33.77 -1.80
CA MET A 1 3.29 32.82 -1.14
C MET A 1 2.83 31.86 -2.20
N THR A 2 3.31 30.61 -2.20
CA THR A 2 2.93 29.61 -3.20
C THR A 2 1.48 29.19 -2.96
N GLU A 3 0.59 29.58 -3.88
CA GLU A 3 -0.77 29.06 -3.95
C GLU A 3 -0.71 27.53 -3.94
N ARG A 4 -1.35 26.92 -2.94
CA ARG A 4 -1.47 25.46 -2.89
C ARG A 4 -2.52 25.09 -3.92
N ASP A 5 -2.09 24.33 -4.91
CA ASP A 5 -2.92 23.69 -5.92
C ASP A 5 -4.11 23.01 -5.23
N ARG A 6 -5.33 23.42 -5.57
CA ARG A 6 -6.59 22.95 -4.98
C ARG A 6 -7.53 22.49 -6.09
N ASP A 7 -8.32 21.45 -5.84
CA ASP A 7 -9.39 21.06 -6.75
C ASP A 7 -10.61 22.00 -6.66
N GLU A 8 -11.62 21.74 -7.50
CA GLU A 8 -12.88 22.49 -7.53
C GLU A 8 -13.64 22.46 -6.20
N SER A 9 -13.31 21.50 -5.31
CA SER A 9 -13.85 21.38 -3.95
C SER A 9 -12.98 22.04 -2.87
N GLY A 10 -11.89 22.71 -3.26
CA GLY A 10 -10.96 23.40 -2.37
C GLY A 10 -9.99 22.49 -1.61
N ARG A 11 -9.94 21.18 -1.91
CA ARG A 11 -8.98 20.25 -1.30
C ARG A 11 -7.60 20.45 -1.93
N PRO A 12 -6.50 20.48 -1.15
CA PRO A 12 -5.15 20.57 -1.71
C PRO A 12 -4.89 19.37 -2.64
N ARG A 13 -4.90 19.62 -3.95
CA ARG A 13 -4.65 18.62 -4.98
C ARG A 13 -3.42 19.07 -5.74
N SER A 14 -2.25 18.75 -5.19
CA SER A 14 -1.00 18.98 -5.90
C SER A 14 -1.02 18.15 -7.18
N ALA A 15 -1.13 18.80 -8.34
CA ALA A 15 -1.04 18.16 -9.64
C ALA A 15 0.40 17.74 -9.99
N ARG A 16 1.33 17.91 -9.04
CA ARG A 16 2.74 17.58 -9.25
C ARG A 16 2.90 16.08 -9.52
N PRO A 17 3.66 15.71 -10.57
CA PRO A 17 4.10 14.33 -10.79
C PRO A 17 4.77 13.76 -9.54
N ARG A 18 4.70 12.45 -9.35
CA ARG A 18 5.34 11.75 -8.23
C ARG A 18 6.31 10.70 -8.72
N ASP A 19 7.35 10.45 -7.94
CA ASP A 19 8.24 9.30 -8.16
C ASP A 19 7.56 7.98 -7.75
N ALA A 20 8.26 6.86 -7.96
CA ALA A 20 7.80 5.51 -7.58
C ALA A 20 7.50 5.34 -6.08
N LEU A 21 8.05 6.23 -5.24
CA LEU A 21 7.82 6.24 -3.81
C LEU A 21 6.80 7.31 -3.42
N GLY A 22 6.04 7.89 -4.35
CA GLY A 22 5.01 8.89 -4.07
C GLY A 22 5.54 10.27 -3.66
N ARG A 23 6.84 10.56 -3.80
CA ARG A 23 7.41 11.87 -3.46
C ARG A 23 7.16 12.85 -4.61
N PRO A 24 6.78 14.11 -4.31
CA PRO A 24 6.50 15.08 -5.36
C PRO A 24 7.75 15.45 -6.15
N LEU A 25 7.66 15.41 -7.48
CA LEU A 25 8.70 15.80 -8.42
C LEU A 25 8.56 17.27 -8.84
N PRO A 26 9.61 17.89 -9.41
CA PRO A 26 9.50 19.21 -10.04
C PRO A 26 8.42 19.24 -11.14
N PRO A 27 7.77 20.41 -11.38
CA PRO A 27 6.87 20.57 -12.52
C PRO A 27 7.55 20.20 -13.85
N GLY A 28 6.83 19.52 -14.75
CA GLY A 28 7.35 19.07 -16.04
C GLY A 28 8.20 17.80 -16.01
N SER A 29 8.47 17.21 -14.84
CA SER A 29 9.09 15.88 -14.74
C SER A 29 8.10 14.79 -15.15
N GLU A 30 8.61 13.72 -15.76
CA GLU A 30 7.85 12.48 -15.92
C GLU A 30 7.79 11.75 -14.57
N GLY A 31 6.58 11.43 -14.12
CA GLY A 31 6.34 10.69 -12.88
C GLY A 31 5.65 9.36 -13.16
N VAL A 32 5.48 8.55 -12.12
CA VAL A 32 4.66 7.34 -12.22
C VAL A 32 3.19 7.74 -12.40
N PRO A 33 2.45 7.13 -13.36
CA PRO A 33 1.02 7.37 -13.52
C PRO A 33 0.27 7.21 -12.20
N ARG A 34 -0.63 8.14 -11.90
CA ARG A 34 -1.45 8.09 -10.69
C ARG A 34 -2.54 7.04 -10.82
N ILE A 35 -2.90 6.45 -9.69
CA ILE A 35 -4.14 5.68 -9.59
C ILE A 35 -5.33 6.66 -9.57
N PRO A 36 -6.40 6.44 -10.36
CA PRO A 36 -7.59 7.30 -10.31
C PRO A 36 -8.26 7.29 -8.93
N ASP A 37 -8.68 8.46 -8.45
CA ASP A 37 -9.36 8.60 -7.15
C ASP A 37 -10.72 7.87 -7.11
N ASP A 38 -11.34 7.68 -8.28
CA ASP A 38 -12.62 7.01 -8.50
C ASP A 38 -12.47 5.56 -8.99
N LEU A 39 -11.28 4.96 -8.82
CA LEU A 39 -11.05 3.57 -9.18
C LEU A 39 -12.04 2.66 -8.44
N ALA A 40 -12.84 1.91 -9.22
CA ALA A 40 -13.77 0.91 -8.74
C ALA A 40 -13.57 -0.37 -9.55
N LEU A 41 -12.90 -1.35 -8.95
CA LEU A 41 -12.63 -2.66 -9.54
C LEU A 41 -13.27 -3.75 -8.69
N ALA A 42 -13.54 -4.92 -9.27
CA ALA A 42 -13.91 -6.07 -8.47
C ALA A 42 -12.75 -6.47 -7.53
N PRO A 43 -13.03 -7.15 -6.39
CA PRO A 43 -11.99 -7.57 -5.44
C PRO A 43 -10.81 -8.33 -6.08
N VAL A 44 -11.09 -9.29 -6.96
CA VAL A 44 -10.06 -10.07 -7.66
C VAL A 44 -9.20 -9.21 -8.57
N GLU A 45 -9.80 -8.27 -9.30
CA GLU A 45 -9.08 -7.34 -10.18
C GLU A 45 -8.24 -6.34 -9.38
N THR A 46 -8.77 -5.87 -8.26
CA THR A 46 -8.05 -5.01 -7.30
C THR A 46 -6.79 -5.70 -6.80
N LEU A 47 -6.92 -6.94 -6.33
CA LEU A 47 -5.80 -7.73 -5.80
C LEU A 47 -4.76 -8.02 -6.88
N ALA A 48 -5.19 -8.41 -8.09
CA ALA A 48 -4.28 -8.65 -9.20
C ALA A 48 -3.52 -7.38 -9.61
N TYR A 49 -4.20 -6.23 -9.65
CA TYR A 49 -3.55 -4.96 -9.99
C TYR A 49 -2.58 -4.51 -8.90
N ALA A 50 -2.97 -4.62 -7.63
CA ALA A 50 -2.08 -4.34 -6.51
C ALA A 50 -0.85 -5.27 -6.51
N GLN A 51 -1.02 -6.55 -6.87
CA GLN A 51 0.08 -7.51 -6.99
C GLN A 51 1.08 -7.10 -8.10
N ASP A 52 0.62 -6.73 -9.29
CA ASP A 52 1.52 -6.25 -10.38
C ASP A 52 2.36 -5.07 -9.91
N LEU A 53 1.73 -4.11 -9.23
CA LEU A 53 2.41 -2.94 -8.70
C LEU A 53 3.44 -3.32 -7.64
N LEU A 54 3.12 -4.23 -6.71
CA LEU A 54 4.08 -4.74 -5.72
C LEU A 54 5.24 -5.47 -6.39
N ASP A 55 4.98 -6.32 -7.37
CA ASP A 55 6.00 -7.07 -8.12
C ASP A 55 6.99 -6.13 -8.83
N ARG A 56 6.53 -4.95 -9.22
CA ARG A 56 7.36 -3.87 -9.82
C ARG A 56 8.00 -2.95 -8.79
N GLY A 57 7.74 -3.14 -7.50
CA GLY A 57 8.24 -2.32 -6.40
C GLY A 57 7.48 -1.00 -6.18
N LEU A 58 6.30 -0.84 -6.79
CA LEU A 58 5.43 0.33 -6.69
C LEU A 58 4.44 0.20 -5.52
N ALA A 59 4.95 -0.04 -4.32
CA ALA A 59 4.12 -0.22 -3.13
C ALA A 59 3.28 1.03 -2.80
N PHE A 60 3.75 2.23 -3.17
CA PHE A 60 2.94 3.43 -3.06
C PHE A 60 1.73 3.34 -4.00
N ASN A 61 1.87 3.02 -5.27
CA ASN A 61 0.69 2.88 -6.14
C ASN A 61 -0.22 1.73 -5.68
N ALA A 62 0.34 0.62 -5.19
CA ALA A 62 -0.44 -0.49 -4.65
C ALA A 62 -1.31 -0.06 -3.46
N HIS A 63 -0.81 0.81 -2.57
CA HIS A 63 -1.62 1.33 -1.46
C HIS A 63 -2.81 2.15 -1.97
N GLU A 64 -2.66 2.92 -3.05
CA GLU A 64 -3.76 3.72 -3.61
C GLU A 64 -4.87 2.82 -4.17
N VAL A 65 -4.50 1.74 -4.87
CA VAL A 65 -5.45 0.73 -5.37
C VAL A 65 -6.22 0.05 -4.22
N LEU A 66 -5.50 -0.39 -3.18
CA LEU A 66 -6.10 -1.07 -2.03
C LEU A 66 -6.95 -0.12 -1.17
N GLU A 67 -6.56 1.15 -1.08
CA GLU A 67 -7.33 2.17 -0.35
C GLU A 67 -8.66 2.47 -1.05
N ALA A 68 -8.69 2.45 -2.39
CA ALA A 68 -9.93 2.60 -3.14
C ALA A 68 -10.93 1.47 -2.83
N ALA A 69 -10.45 0.22 -2.77
CA ALA A 69 -11.28 -0.91 -2.34
C ALA A 69 -11.69 -0.80 -0.86
N TRP A 70 -10.83 -0.27 0.02
CA TRP A 70 -11.20 -0.02 1.41
C TRP A 70 -12.34 1.02 1.54
N LYS A 71 -12.29 2.10 0.76
CA LYS A 71 -13.30 3.18 0.79
C LYS A 71 -14.65 2.73 0.22
N ASN A 72 -14.63 1.88 -0.81
CA ASN A 72 -15.81 1.52 -1.60
C ASN A 72 -16.32 0.10 -1.33
N GLY A 73 -15.57 -0.71 -0.59
CA GLY A 73 -15.88 -2.11 -0.32
C GLY A 73 -16.98 -2.30 0.74
N PRO A 74 -17.46 -3.54 0.90
CA PRO A 74 -18.52 -3.85 1.86
C PRO A 74 -18.00 -3.74 3.30
N ALA A 75 -18.88 -3.40 4.23
CA ALA A 75 -18.50 -3.04 5.60
C ALA A 75 -17.88 -4.20 6.39
N ASP A 76 -18.28 -5.43 6.10
CA ASP A 76 -17.74 -6.66 6.69
C ASP A 76 -16.31 -6.98 6.23
N GLU A 77 -15.88 -6.46 5.08
CA GLU A 77 -14.50 -6.62 4.57
C GLU A 77 -13.59 -5.42 4.90
N GLN A 78 -14.08 -4.41 5.61
CA GLN A 78 -13.34 -3.18 5.87
C GLN A 78 -11.97 -3.44 6.53
N ALA A 79 -11.92 -4.37 7.49
CA ALA A 79 -10.68 -4.75 8.17
C ALA A 79 -9.66 -5.40 7.23
N LEU A 80 -10.10 -6.23 6.29
CA LEU A 80 -9.24 -6.87 5.29
C LEU A 80 -8.57 -5.81 4.40
N TRP A 81 -9.38 -4.95 3.77
CA TRP A 81 -8.88 -3.91 2.86
C TRP A 81 -8.01 -2.87 3.57
N GLN A 82 -8.36 -2.52 4.81
CA GLN A 82 -7.54 -1.66 5.64
C GLN A 82 -6.18 -2.30 5.95
N GLY A 83 -6.16 -3.60 6.31
CA GLY A 83 -4.93 -4.34 6.57
C GLY A 83 -4.01 -4.39 5.36
N LEU A 84 -4.54 -4.70 4.18
CA LEU A 84 -3.79 -4.71 2.92
C LEU A 84 -3.25 -3.32 2.55
N THR A 85 -4.05 -2.27 2.71
CA THR A 85 -3.63 -0.89 2.48
C THR A 85 -2.47 -0.51 3.39
N GLN A 86 -2.59 -0.81 4.69
CA GLN A 86 -1.55 -0.56 5.69
C GLN A 86 -0.26 -1.34 5.41
N LEU A 87 -0.37 -2.57 4.90
CA LEU A 87 0.77 -3.38 4.50
C LEU A 87 1.55 -2.67 3.37
N ALA A 88 0.87 -2.27 2.29
CA ALA A 88 1.49 -1.61 1.14
C ALA A 88 2.12 -0.25 1.51
N VAL A 89 1.47 0.56 2.34
CA VAL A 89 2.07 1.81 2.82
C VAL A 89 3.21 1.56 3.82
N GLY A 90 3.13 0.49 4.64
CA GLY A 90 4.23 0.04 5.49
C GLY A 90 5.49 -0.34 4.70
N ILE A 91 5.31 -1.08 3.60
CA ILE A 91 6.38 -1.39 2.64
C ILE A 91 6.94 -0.10 2.04
N THR A 92 6.10 0.86 1.64
CA THR A 92 6.55 2.16 1.12
C THR A 92 7.43 2.91 2.14
N HIS A 93 7.08 2.86 3.44
CA HIS A 93 7.92 3.44 4.47
C HIS A 93 9.27 2.72 4.60
N ALA A 94 9.31 1.39 4.47
CA ALA A 94 10.55 0.63 4.45
C ALA A 94 11.43 1.04 3.24
N GLN A 95 10.85 1.12 2.04
CA GLN A 95 11.54 1.59 0.82
C GLN A 95 12.11 3.02 0.97
N ARG A 96 11.45 3.87 1.76
CA ARG A 96 11.90 5.24 2.04
C ARG A 96 12.93 5.32 3.19
N GLY A 97 13.30 4.21 3.82
CA GLY A 97 14.20 4.17 4.98
C GLY A 97 13.56 4.66 6.29
N ASN A 98 12.23 4.81 6.33
CA ASN A 98 11.51 5.23 7.53
C ASN A 98 11.10 4.02 8.37
N VAL A 99 12.06 3.50 9.16
CA VAL A 99 11.90 2.32 10.02
C VAL A 99 10.73 2.44 10.99
N LYS A 100 10.62 3.59 11.67
CA LYS A 100 9.54 3.82 12.66
C LYS A 100 8.16 3.77 12.01
N GLY A 101 7.99 4.44 10.86
CA GLY A 101 6.74 4.45 10.11
C GLY A 101 6.39 3.08 9.55
N ALA A 102 7.39 2.37 8.99
CA ALA A 102 7.22 1.03 8.46
C ALA A 102 6.74 0.06 9.54
N THR A 103 7.46 -0.01 10.67
CA THR A 103 7.11 -0.87 11.81
C THR A 103 5.69 -0.60 12.30
N THR A 104 5.33 0.67 12.49
CA THR A 104 3.99 1.05 12.98
C THR A 104 2.88 0.55 12.06
N LEU A 105 3.03 0.73 10.74
CA LEU A 105 2.00 0.37 9.77
C LEU A 105 1.96 -1.14 9.53
N LEU A 106 3.11 -1.82 9.47
CA LEU A 106 3.19 -3.27 9.35
C LEU A 106 2.57 -3.97 10.57
N SER A 107 2.80 -3.49 11.80
CA SER A 107 2.17 -4.09 12.99
C SER A 107 0.64 -3.95 12.99
N ARG A 108 0.10 -2.83 12.47
CA ARG A 108 -1.34 -2.64 12.32
C ARG A 108 -1.92 -3.53 11.21
N ALA A 109 -1.24 -3.59 10.07
CA ALA A 109 -1.60 -4.48 8.97
C ALA A 109 -1.70 -5.93 9.45
N ARG A 110 -0.64 -6.40 10.12
CA ARG A 110 -0.57 -7.72 10.77
C ARG A 110 -1.74 -7.95 11.72
N ALA A 111 -2.10 -6.98 12.56
CA ALA A 111 -3.23 -7.12 13.49
C ALA A 111 -4.59 -7.30 12.77
N HIS A 112 -4.83 -6.54 11.70
CA HIS A 112 -6.05 -6.69 10.90
C HIS A 112 -6.09 -8.02 10.14
N LEU A 113 -4.97 -8.42 9.53
CA LEU A 113 -4.85 -9.65 8.74
C LEU A 113 -4.95 -10.91 9.62
N ALA A 114 -4.42 -10.86 10.85
CA ALA A 114 -4.52 -11.97 11.79
C ALA A 114 -5.95 -12.27 12.28
N GLN A 115 -6.88 -11.32 12.11
CA GLN A 115 -8.30 -11.48 12.46
C GLN A 115 -9.15 -12.06 11.33
N GLN A 116 -8.58 -12.26 10.14
CA GLN A 116 -9.33 -12.77 9.00
C GLN A 116 -9.58 -14.28 9.15
N ASP A 117 -10.75 -14.70 8.67
CA ASP A 117 -11.10 -16.12 8.57
C ASP A 117 -10.12 -16.88 7.66
N ARG A 118 -10.11 -18.20 7.79
CA ARG A 118 -9.30 -19.10 6.95
C ARG A 118 -10.21 -20.11 6.26
N PRO A 119 -10.34 -20.08 4.91
CA PRO A 119 -9.69 -19.14 3.99
C PRO A 119 -10.23 -17.70 4.13
N ALA A 120 -9.37 -16.71 3.89
CA ALA A 120 -9.78 -15.31 3.89
C ALA A 120 -10.58 -14.99 2.61
N PRO A 121 -11.40 -13.92 2.60
CA PRO A 121 -12.12 -13.49 1.41
C PRO A 121 -11.18 -13.31 0.20
N HIS A 122 -11.71 -13.56 -1.00
CA HIS A 122 -11.01 -13.34 -2.28
C HIS A 122 -9.68 -14.09 -2.43
N ALA A 123 -9.50 -15.19 -1.70
CA ALA A 123 -8.28 -16.00 -1.67
C ALA A 123 -7.03 -15.26 -1.16
N VAL A 124 -7.21 -14.19 -0.36
CA VAL A 124 -6.09 -13.47 0.26
C VAL A 124 -5.27 -14.43 1.15
N ASP A 125 -3.95 -14.42 0.99
CA ASP A 125 -3.02 -15.19 1.83
C ASP A 125 -2.77 -14.47 3.16
N ALA A 126 -3.81 -14.37 3.99
CA ALA A 126 -3.72 -13.63 5.24
C ALA A 126 -2.64 -14.18 6.18
N ALA A 127 -2.40 -15.49 6.17
CA ALA A 127 -1.36 -16.12 6.98
C ALA A 127 0.04 -15.76 6.48
N GLY A 128 0.32 -15.93 5.18
CA GLY A 128 1.61 -15.58 4.61
C GLY A 128 1.91 -14.08 4.69
N LEU A 129 0.90 -13.23 4.61
CA LEU A 129 1.06 -11.78 4.79
C LEU A 129 1.35 -11.38 6.25
N VAL A 130 0.79 -12.08 7.24
CA VAL A 130 1.16 -11.89 8.65
C VAL A 130 2.61 -12.29 8.89
N ASP A 131 3.02 -13.47 8.39
CA ASP A 131 4.40 -13.95 8.52
C ASP A 131 5.39 -13.01 7.82
N PHE A 132 5.02 -12.50 6.64
CA PHE A 132 5.78 -11.49 5.94
C PHE A 132 5.95 -10.20 6.75
N ALA A 133 4.87 -9.69 7.35
CA ALA A 133 4.91 -8.47 8.14
C ALA A 133 5.80 -8.63 9.37
N ASP A 134 5.68 -9.74 10.10
CA ASP A 134 6.50 -10.04 11.27
C ASP A 134 7.98 -10.15 10.88
N ALA A 135 8.31 -10.90 9.81
CA ALA A 135 9.68 -11.03 9.33
C ALA A 135 10.29 -9.70 8.85
N LEU A 136 9.50 -8.81 8.25
CA LEU A 136 9.96 -7.49 7.82
C LEU A 136 10.17 -6.55 9.01
N ILE A 137 9.30 -6.59 10.02
CA ILE A 137 9.46 -5.84 11.27
C ILE A 137 10.76 -6.25 11.97
N ASP A 138 11.01 -7.55 12.11
CA ASP A 138 12.22 -8.07 12.76
C ASP A 138 13.49 -7.66 12.00
N ALA A 139 13.48 -7.73 10.67
CA ALA A 139 14.60 -7.29 9.84
C ALA A 139 14.88 -5.79 9.99
N LEU A 140 13.83 -4.96 10.03
CA LEU A 140 13.93 -3.52 10.25
C LEU A 140 14.50 -3.21 11.65
N ALA A 141 14.05 -3.93 12.68
CA ALA A 141 14.54 -3.78 14.05
C ALA A 141 16.02 -4.18 14.19
N ALA A 142 16.45 -5.19 13.45
CA ALA A 142 17.85 -5.62 13.39
C ALA A 142 18.76 -4.69 12.57
N GLY A 143 18.21 -3.67 11.91
CA GLY A 143 18.97 -2.81 11.00
C GLY A 143 19.50 -3.55 9.77
N ALA A 144 18.84 -4.64 9.37
CA ALA A 144 19.25 -5.44 8.22
C ALA A 144 19.08 -4.64 6.91
N ASP A 145 19.94 -4.94 5.93
CA ASP A 145 19.74 -4.47 4.56
C ASP A 145 18.59 -5.25 3.91
N ILE A 146 17.53 -4.55 3.51
CA ILE A 146 16.31 -5.15 2.98
C ILE A 146 16.30 -4.95 1.47
N THR A 147 16.63 -6.03 0.76
CA THR A 147 16.62 -6.05 -0.71
C THR A 147 15.21 -5.90 -1.28
N ALA A 148 15.08 -5.31 -2.47
CA ALA A 148 13.79 -5.11 -3.13
C ALA A 148 12.89 -6.36 -3.25
N PRO A 149 13.39 -7.58 -3.55
CA PRO A 149 12.54 -8.78 -3.60
C PRO A 149 11.87 -9.12 -2.26
N ARG A 150 12.50 -8.80 -1.12
CA ARG A 150 11.91 -8.99 0.22
C ARG A 150 10.77 -8.02 0.54
N LEU A 151 10.45 -7.11 -0.36
CA LEU A 151 9.37 -6.13 -0.24
C LEU A 151 8.21 -6.43 -1.20
N ARG A 152 8.18 -7.63 -1.79
CA ARG A 152 7.20 -8.05 -2.81
C ARG A 152 6.42 -9.28 -2.32
N PRO A 153 5.53 -9.13 -1.32
CA PRO A 153 4.73 -10.25 -0.84
C PRO A 153 3.75 -10.74 -1.91
N ARG A 154 3.26 -11.98 -1.75
CA ARG A 154 2.09 -12.48 -2.48
C ARG A 154 0.82 -12.12 -1.71
N LEU A 155 -0.13 -11.47 -2.37
CA LEU A 155 -1.39 -11.05 -1.77
C LEU A 155 -2.39 -12.19 -1.66
N THR A 156 -2.34 -13.14 -2.60
CA THR A 156 -3.27 -14.28 -2.70
C THR A 156 -2.52 -15.60 -2.66
N ALA A 157 -3.17 -16.65 -2.16
CA ALA A 157 -2.63 -18.01 -2.03
C ALA A 157 -2.55 -18.77 -3.37
#